data_AF-W2WQA2-F1
#
_entry.id   AF-W2WQA2-F1
#
_cell.length_a   1.000
_cell.length_b   1.000
_cell.length_c   1.000
_cell.angle_alpha   90.00
_cell.angle_beta   90.00
_cell.angle_gamma   90.00
#
_symmetry.space_group_name_H-M   'P 1'
#
loop_
_entity.id
_entity.type
_entity.pdbx_description
1 polymer ?
#
loop_
_entity_poly.entity_id
_entity_poly.type
_entity_poly.pdbx_seq_one_letter_code
_entity_poly.pdbx_strand_id
1 'polypeptide(L)'
;DALAATLVANESSPRESLSGKTANGRFDKLLKAHREHATEAAMLSGVSEDESEKVVILDEIIALIDDHAARQRLKRRPRVSNVNSKKRPRW
;
A
#
# COMPACT_ATOMS: atom_id res chain seq x y z
N ASP A 1 5.21 -15.69 8.35
CA ASP A 1 6.61 -16.06 8.66
C ASP A 1 7.49 -16.35 7.46
N ALA A 2 6.98 -16.91 6.35
CA ALA A 2 7.80 -17.19 5.16
C ALA A 2 8.67 -16.00 4.70
N LEU A 3 8.09 -14.79 4.60
CA LEU A 3 8.84 -13.57 4.23
C LEU A 3 9.96 -13.23 5.22
N ALA A 4 9.73 -13.41 6.52
CA ALA A 4 10.77 -13.13 7.51
C ALA A 4 11.92 -14.15 7.41
N ALA A 5 11.59 -15.42 7.15
CA ALA A 5 12.58 -16.46 6.92
C ALA A 5 13.41 -16.21 5.65
N THR A 6 12.80 -15.79 4.55
CA THR A 6 13.54 -15.45 3.32
C THR A 6 14.44 -14.23 3.51
N LEU A 7 14.01 -13.24 4.29
CA LEU A 7 14.83 -12.08 4.65
C LEU A 7 16.01 -12.47 5.54
N VAL A 8 15.85 -13.39 6.48
CA VAL A 8 16.96 -13.85 7.34
C VAL A 8 17.94 -14.74 6.56
N ALA A 9 17.44 -15.55 5.62
CA ALA A 9 18.28 -16.42 4.80
C ALA A 9 19.12 -15.67 3.76
N ASN A 10 18.79 -14.41 3.46
CA ASN A 10 19.56 -13.60 2.53
C ASN A 10 20.87 -13.13 3.20
N GLU A 11 22.01 -13.42 2.58
CA GLU A 11 23.34 -13.09 3.06
C GLU A 11 23.57 -11.58 3.25
N SER A 12 22.87 -10.76 2.48
CA SER A 12 22.90 -9.30 2.58
C SER A 12 22.06 -8.76 3.74
N SER A 13 21.26 -9.60 4.40
CA SER A 13 20.44 -9.18 5.53
C SER A 13 21.30 -9.03 6.77
N PRO A 14 21.34 -7.85 7.40
CA PRO A 14 22.15 -7.62 8.59
C PRO A 14 21.54 -8.27 9.85
N ARG A 15 20.58 -9.19 9.71
CA ARG A 15 19.77 -9.71 10.82
C ARG A 15 19.77 -11.23 10.86
N GLU A 16 20.30 -11.75 11.96
CA GLU A 16 20.34 -13.18 12.27
C GLU A 16 18.96 -13.78 12.61
N SER A 17 18.02 -12.94 13.04
CA SER A 17 16.64 -13.36 13.33
C SER A 17 15.61 -12.26 13.07
N LEU A 18 14.43 -12.67 12.58
CA LEU A 18 13.31 -11.79 12.30
C LEU A 18 12.00 -12.58 12.43
N SER A 19 11.03 -12.03 13.17
CA SER A 19 9.67 -12.58 13.19
C SER A 19 8.83 -11.96 12.06
N GLY A 20 7.80 -12.67 11.57
CA GLY A 20 6.87 -12.12 10.58
C GLY A 20 6.20 -10.82 11.03
N LYS A 21 5.84 -10.73 12.32
CA LYS A 21 5.26 -9.51 12.90
C LYS A 21 6.24 -8.33 12.85
N THR A 22 7.50 -8.58 13.18
CA THR A 22 8.55 -7.55 13.15
C THR A 22 8.89 -7.14 11.70
N ALA A 23 8.92 -8.10 10.77
CA ALA A 23 9.14 -7.83 9.35
C ALA A 23 8.06 -6.90 8.79
N ASN A 24 6.79 -7.26 9.01
CA ASN A 24 5.65 -6.47 8.55
C ASN A 24 5.65 -5.08 9.19
N GLY A 25 5.82 -5.00 10.52
CA GLY A 25 5.82 -3.70 11.19
C GLY A 25 6.98 -2.78 10.78
N ARG A 26 8.09 -3.32 10.29
CA ARG A 26 9.18 -2.52 9.69
C ARG A 26 8.86 -2.08 8.28
N PHE A 27 8.28 -2.96 7.48
CA PHE A 27 7.83 -2.65 6.14
C PHE A 27 6.77 -1.53 6.16
N ASP A 28 5.80 -1.59 7.07
CA ASP A 28 4.79 -0.53 7.24
C ASP A 28 5.42 0.83 7.58
N LYS A 29 6.44 0.82 8.46
CA LYS A 29 7.20 2.03 8.80
C LYS A 29 7.97 2.60 7.61
N LEU A 30 8.58 1.73 6.80
CA LEU A 30 9.29 2.14 5.59
C LEU A 30 8.34 2.82 4.61
N LEU A 31 7.18 2.21 4.33
CA LEU A 31 6.19 2.78 3.42
C LEU A 31 5.62 4.11 3.94
N LYS A 32 5.38 4.21 5.26
CA LYS A 32 4.92 5.45 5.87
C LYS A 32 5.95 6.57 5.71
N ALA A 33 7.21 6.32 6.04
CA ALA A 33 8.28 7.31 5.90
C ALA A 33 8.46 7.73 4.44
N HIS A 34 8.35 6.80 3.49
CA HIS A 34 8.41 7.11 2.07
C HIS A 34 7.26 8.01 1.61
N ARG A 35 6.03 7.76 2.07
CA ARG A 35 4.88 8.63 1.77
C ARG A 35 5.09 10.05 2.32
N GLU A 36 5.60 10.17 3.54
CA GLU A 36 5.94 11.47 4.13
C GLU A 36 7.02 12.19 3.31
N HIS A 37 8.11 11.49 2.97
CA HIS A 37 9.16 12.02 2.11
C HIS A 37 8.66 12.45 0.73
N ALA A 38 7.82 11.64 0.08
CA ALA A 38 7.23 11.97 -1.21
C ALA A 38 6.35 13.22 -1.14
N THR A 39 5.59 13.41 -0.06
CA THR A 39 4.80 14.63 0.14
C THR A 39 5.67 15.86 0.38
N GLU A 40 6.74 15.73 1.14
CA GLU A 40 7.69 16.82 1.38
C GLU A 40 8.45 17.18 0.09
N ALA A 41 8.93 16.17 -0.64
CA ALA A 41 9.58 16.34 -1.93
C ALA A 41 8.65 17.01 -2.93
N ALA A 42 7.38 16.60 -3.04
CA ALA A 42 6.40 17.25 -3.94
C ALA A 42 6.16 18.74 -3.60
N MET A 43 6.29 19.12 -2.33
CA MET A 43 6.12 20.51 -1.88
C MET A 43 7.38 21.37 -2.10
N LEU A 44 8.55 20.75 -2.12
CA LEU A 44 9.85 21.41 -2.27
C LEU A 44 10.42 21.34 -3.69
N SER A 45 9.89 20.44 -4.53
CA SER A 45 10.41 20.16 -5.86
C SER A 45 9.98 21.25 -6.85
N GLY A 46 10.97 21.96 -7.40
CA GLY A 46 10.82 22.92 -8.49
C GLY A 46 11.69 22.61 -9.71
N VAL A 47 12.43 21.49 -9.68
CA VAL A 47 13.40 21.02 -10.67
C VAL A 47 13.36 19.50 -10.70
N SER A 48 13.61 18.88 -11.87
CA SER A 48 13.74 17.43 -11.97
C SER A 48 14.90 16.92 -11.14
N GLU A 49 14.62 16.17 -10.07
CA GLU A 49 15.63 15.44 -9.32
C GLU A 49 15.87 14.06 -9.92
N ASP A 50 17.10 13.55 -9.77
CA ASP A 50 17.45 12.18 -10.15
C ASP A 50 16.87 11.23 -9.10
N GLU A 51 15.75 10.58 -9.44
CA GLU A 51 15.09 9.64 -8.56
C GLU A 51 15.88 8.33 -8.50
N SER A 52 16.38 7.98 -7.31
CA SER A 52 17.03 6.69 -7.09
C SER A 52 16.08 5.53 -7.42
N GLU A 53 16.60 4.45 -8.01
CA GLU A 53 15.86 3.20 -8.26
C GLU A 53 15.07 2.72 -7.04
N LYS A 54 15.61 2.93 -5.82
CA LYS A 54 14.91 2.63 -4.57
C LYS A 54 13.60 3.38 -4.41
N VAL A 55 13.56 4.66 -4.77
CA VAL A 55 12.37 5.52 -4.68
C VAL A 55 11.30 5.00 -5.63
N VAL A 56 11.69 4.73 -6.89
CA VAL A 56 10.81 4.17 -7.92
C VAL A 56 10.16 2.86 -7.44
N ILE A 57 10.96 1.94 -6.91
CA ILE A 57 10.45 0.65 -6.39
C ILE A 57 9.47 0.87 -5.23
N LEU A 58 9.74 1.83 -4.34
CA LEU A 58 8.84 2.12 -3.22
C LEU A 58 7.50 2.72 -3.69
N ASP A 59 7.52 3.56 -4.72
CA ASP A 59 6.31 4.10 -5.34
C ASP A 59 5.47 3.01 -6.01
N GLU A 60 6.11 2.12 -6.77
CA GLU A 60 5.44 0.96 -7.39
C GLU A 60 4.77 0.05 -6.34
N ILE A 61 5.48 -0.25 -5.25
CA ILE A 61 4.95 -1.06 -4.15
C ILE A 61 3.73 -0.38 -3.51
N ILE A 62 3.79 0.94 -3.29
CA ILE A 62 2.66 1.69 -2.74
C ILE A 62 1.45 1.62 -3.67
N ALA A 63 1.66 1.84 -4.97
CA ALA A 63 0.60 1.78 -5.96
C ALA A 63 -0.08 0.39 -5.96
N LEU A 64 0.71 -0.69 -5.92
CA LEU A 64 0.18 -2.06 -5.86
C LEU A 64 -0.64 -2.32 -4.59
N ILE A 65 -0.21 -1.80 -3.44
CA ILE A 65 -0.94 -1.94 -2.17
C ILE A 65 -2.26 -1.19 -2.21
N ASP A 66 -2.25 0.05 -2.69
CA ASP A 66 -3.45 0.88 -2.77
C ASP A 66 -4.46 0.31 -3.78
N ASP A 67 -3.99 -0.19 -4.92
CA ASP A 67 -4.79 -0.94 -5.90
C ASP A 67 -5.41 -2.20 -5.29
N HIS A 68 -4.62 -2.96 -4.53
CA HIS A 68 -5.13 -4.13 -3.82
C HIS A 68 -6.23 -3.73 -2.84
N ALA A 69 -5.99 -2.69 -2.03
CA ALA A 69 -6.97 -2.18 -1.06
C ALA A 69 -8.26 -1.72 -1.75
N ALA A 70 -8.16 -1.03 -2.89
CA ALA A 70 -9.32 -0.61 -3.68
C ALA A 70 -10.13 -1.81 -4.20
N ARG A 71 -9.45 -2.84 -4.73
CA ARG A 71 -10.10 -4.09 -5.20
C ARG A 71 -10.80 -4.81 -4.06
N GLN A 72 -10.20 -4.88 -2.87
CA GLN A 72 -10.85 -5.49 -1.70
C GLN A 72 -12.08 -4.70 -1.25
N ARG A 73 -12.03 -3.36 -1.27
CA ARG A 73 -13.19 -2.50 -0.97
C ARG A 73 -14.32 -2.74 -1.96
N LEU A 74 -14.03 -2.87 -3.25
CA LEU A 74 -15.04 -3.14 -4.29
C LEU A 74 -15.74 -4.48 -4.07
N LYS A 75 -14.99 -5.54 -3.71
CA LYS A 75 -15.57 -6.85 -3.34
C LYS A 75 -16.48 -6.79 -2.12
N ARG A 76 -16.21 -5.87 -1.20
CA ARG A 76 -16.96 -5.69 0.05
C ARG A 76 -18.16 -4.76 -0.08
N ARG A 77 -18.35 -4.06 -1.21
CA ARG A 77 -19.55 -3.24 -1.44
C ARG A 77 -20.75 -4.17 -1.66
N PRO A 78 -21.81 -4.10 -0.83
CA PRO A 78 -23.03 -4.82 -1.14
C PRO A 78 -23.61 -4.27 -2.44
N ARG A 79 -24.07 -5.16 -3.33
CA ARG A 79 -24.88 -4.78 -4.49
C ARG A 79 -26.02 -3.92 -3.97
N VAL A 80 -26.07 -2.66 -4.37
CA VAL A 80 -27.21 -1.78 -4.08
C VAL A 80 -28.43 -2.43 -4.72
N SER A 81 -29.26 -3.10 -3.92
CA SER A 81 -30.57 -3.57 -4.36
C SER A 81 -31.43 -2.34 -4.57
N ASN A 82 -31.77 -2.06 -5.83
CA ASN A 82 -32.64 -0.94 -6.19
C ASN A 82 -34.07 -1.21 -5.69
N VAL A 83 -34.36 -0.81 -4.44
CA VAL A 83 -35.70 -0.86 -3.84
C VAL A 83 -36.39 0.48 -4.11
N ASN A 84 -36.73 0.76 -5.37
CA ASN A 84 -37.74 1.77 -5.65
C ASN A 84 -38.46 1.54 -6.98
N SER A 85 -39.21 0.44 -7.08
CA SER A 85 -40.27 0.35 -8.07
C SER A 85 -41.58 0.02 -7.34
N LYS A 86 -42.63 0.76 -7.68
CA LYS A 86 -44.05 0.59 -7.28
C LYS A 86 -44.49 1.32 -6.01
N LYS A 87 -44.64 2.65 -6.11
CA LYS A 87 -45.85 3.32 -5.61
C LYS A 87 -46.45 4.18 -6.71
N ARG A 88 -47.37 3.57 -7.48
CA ARG A 88 -48.26 4.33 -8.38
C ARG A 88 -49.41 4.90 -7.52
N PRO A 89 -49.78 6.18 -7.69
CA PRO A 89 -50.88 6.77 -6.94
C PRO A 89 -52.20 6.15 -7.42
N ARG A 90 -53.05 5.80 -6.45
CA ARG A 90 -54.40 5.29 -6.67
C ARG A 90 -55.32 6.52 -6.69
N TRP A 91 -55.89 6.81 -7.85
CA TRP A 91 -57.01 7.76 -7.97
C TRP A 91 -58.27 7.10 -7.40
#